data_AF-A0A4V2I4S5-F1
#
_entry.id   AF-A0A4V2I4S5-F1
#
_cell.length_a   1.000
_cell.length_b   1.000
_cell.length_c   1.000
_cell.angle_alpha   90.00
_cell.angle_beta   90.00
_cell.angle_gamma   90.00
#
_symmetry.space_group_name_H-M   'P 1'
#
loop_
_entity.id
_entity.type
_entity.pdbx_description
1 polymer ?
#
loop_
_entity_poly.entity_id
_entity_poly.type
_entity_poly.pdbx_seq_one_letter_code
_entity_poly.pdbx_strand_id
1 'polypeptide(L)'
;VALLSTCFWPWMFKNGGFKFFVKFCEKLGVPWPVGKYPEGTDEKDIEELVSRLQQMVEDAVAAIPDTVDLTLLEAKATGELPQERLINLCNREMSKAITSQTLTTEIVDGGSRAAAQTHEKKSGENQKADRSLISDTYNELFAWITKVNFPGDVAPPTYSYVDKKRTQLQRR
;
A
#
# COMPACT_ATOMS: atom_id res chain seq x y z
N VAL A 1 13.98 -2.96 -17.53
CA VAL A 1 12.86 -3.60 -16.77
C VAL A 1 11.84 -2.51 -16.50
N ALA A 2 10.56 -2.74 -16.75
CA ALA A 2 9.53 -1.74 -16.47
C ALA A 2 9.42 -1.55 -14.94
N LEU A 3 9.53 -0.32 -14.44
CA LEU A 3 9.55 -0.03 -12.99
C LEU A 3 8.33 -0.61 -12.26
N LEU A 4 7.17 -0.65 -12.90
CA LEU A 4 5.93 -1.15 -12.31
C LEU A 4 5.82 -2.68 -12.31
N SER A 5 6.56 -3.39 -13.17
CA SER A 5 6.47 -4.86 -13.21
C SER A 5 7.03 -5.51 -11.94
N THR A 6 7.98 -4.85 -11.26
CA THR A 6 8.51 -5.31 -9.97
C THR A 6 7.52 -5.11 -8.82
N CYS A 7 6.54 -4.21 -8.98
CA CYS A 7 5.48 -3.96 -7.99
C CYS A 7 4.29 -4.92 -8.11
N PHE A 8 4.28 -5.82 -9.10
CA PHE A 8 3.17 -6.74 -9.36
C PHE A 8 2.79 -7.58 -8.14
N TRP A 9 3.77 -8.30 -7.56
CA TRP A 9 3.52 -9.19 -6.43
C TRP A 9 3.08 -8.45 -5.15
N PRO A 10 3.79 -7.39 -4.71
CA PRO A 10 3.31 -6.58 -3.59
C PRO A 10 1.90 -6.03 -3.78
N TRP A 11 1.53 -5.58 -4.98
CA TRP A 11 0.19 -5.08 -5.27
C TRP A 11 -0.86 -6.19 -5.20
N MET A 12 -0.58 -7.35 -5.79
CA MET A 12 -1.48 -8.52 -5.74
C MET A 12 -1.74 -8.98 -4.30
N PHE A 13 -0.68 -9.12 -3.49
CA PHE A 13 -0.82 -9.56 -2.11
C PHE A 13 -1.52 -8.52 -1.23
N LYS A 14 -1.25 -7.23 -1.43
CA LYS A 14 -1.96 -6.14 -0.76
C LYS A 14 -3.46 -6.17 -1.04
N ASN A 15 -3.84 -6.29 -2.30
CA ASN A 15 -5.26 -6.33 -2.69
C ASN A 15 -5.98 -7.56 -2.12
N GLY A 16 -5.34 -8.74 -2.12
CA GLY A 16 -5.86 -9.90 -1.43
C GLY A 16 -5.96 -9.70 0.09
N GLY A 17 -4.95 -9.06 0.69
CA GLY A 17 -4.87 -8.76 2.12
C GLY A 17 -5.98 -7.84 2.61
N PHE A 18 -6.37 -6.82 1.83
CA PHE A 18 -7.47 -5.92 2.20
C PHE A 18 -8.79 -6.65 2.41
N LYS A 19 -9.10 -7.66 1.59
CA LYS A 19 -10.31 -8.46 1.77
C LYS A 19 -10.35 -9.16 3.13
N PHE A 20 -9.21 -9.67 3.60
CA PHE A 20 -9.11 -10.29 4.92
C PHE A 20 -9.09 -9.27 6.05
N PHE A 21 -8.49 -8.10 5.82
CA PHE A 21 -8.48 -7.01 6.79
C PHE A 21 -9.89 -6.47 7.04
N VAL A 22 -10.68 -6.21 5.98
CA VAL A 22 -12.07 -5.76 6.11
C VAL A 22 -12.92 -6.79 6.85
N LYS A 23 -12.83 -8.08 6.46
CA LYS A 23 -13.51 -9.17 7.18
C LYS A 23 -13.11 -9.27 8.65
N PHE A 24 -11.86 -8.95 8.96
CA PHE A 24 -11.38 -8.93 10.34
C PHE A 24 -11.98 -7.75 11.11
N CYS A 25 -12.01 -6.54 10.53
CA CYS A 25 -12.66 -5.38 11.13
C CYS A 25 -14.16 -5.61 11.38
N GLU A 26 -14.86 -6.26 10.44
CA GLU A 26 -16.27 -6.64 10.60
C GLU A 26 -16.46 -7.60 11.80
N LYS A 27 -15.63 -8.64 11.91
CA LYS A 27 -15.71 -9.63 12.99
C LYS A 27 -15.19 -9.14 14.34
N LEU A 28 -14.31 -8.15 14.38
CA LEU A 28 -13.90 -7.52 15.63
C LEU A 28 -15.02 -6.67 16.22
N GLY A 29 -15.84 -6.04 15.38
CA GLY A 29 -16.98 -5.24 15.82
C GLY A 29 -18.18 -6.09 16.26
N VAL A 30 -18.30 -7.30 15.72
CA VAL A 30 -19.43 -8.21 15.99
C VAL A 30 -18.90 -9.53 16.56
N PRO A 31 -19.05 -9.79 17.86
CA PRO A 31 -18.65 -11.06 18.45
C PRO A 31 -19.41 -12.22 17.83
N TRP A 32 -18.80 -13.41 17.73
CA TRP A 32 -19.47 -14.58 17.16
C TRP A 32 -20.42 -15.19 18.21
N PRO A 33 -21.75 -15.13 18.04
CA PRO A 33 -22.68 -15.73 18.98
C PRO A 33 -22.69 -17.25 18.79
N VAL A 34 -22.48 -17.99 19.88
CA VAL A 34 -22.68 -19.45 19.90
C VAL A 34 -23.73 -19.78 20.94
N GLY A 35 -24.88 -20.29 20.48
CA GLY A 35 -25.91 -20.87 21.33
C GLY A 35 -25.74 -22.39 21.44
N LYS A 36 -25.70 -22.90 22.67
CA LYS A 36 -25.70 -24.34 22.94
C LYS A 36 -27.12 -24.81 23.22
N TYR A 37 -27.49 -25.95 22.65
CA TYR A 37 -28.78 -26.60 22.89
C TYR A 37 -28.56 -28.10 23.18
N PRO A 38 -29.45 -28.74 23.96
CA PRO A 38 -29.33 -30.16 24.29
C PRO A 38 -29.58 -31.08 23.09
N GLU A 39 -28.97 -32.27 23.10
CA GLU A 39 -29.20 -33.30 22.08
C GLU A 39 -30.67 -33.75 22.07
N GLY A 40 -31.27 -33.84 20.88
CA GLY A 40 -32.69 -34.20 20.70
C GLY A 40 -33.65 -33.02 20.60
N THR A 41 -33.15 -31.78 20.54
CA THR A 41 -33.96 -30.57 20.27
C THR A 41 -34.55 -30.63 18.85
N ASP A 42 -35.82 -30.22 18.69
CA ASP A 42 -36.50 -30.18 17.40
C ASP A 42 -35.84 -29.14 16.48
N GLU A 43 -35.83 -29.42 15.17
CA GLU A 43 -35.17 -28.59 14.16
C GLU A 43 -35.80 -27.18 14.11
N LYS A 44 -37.10 -27.08 14.43
CA LYS A 44 -37.83 -25.80 14.53
C LYS A 44 -37.32 -24.91 15.66
N ASP A 45 -37.00 -25.50 16.81
CA ASP A 45 -36.51 -24.76 17.98
C ASP A 45 -35.07 -24.28 17.74
N ILE A 46 -34.28 -25.05 16.97
CA ILE A 46 -32.93 -24.66 16.54
C ILE A 46 -33.01 -23.47 15.58
N GLU A 47 -33.92 -23.49 14.59
CA GLU A 47 -34.12 -22.36 13.68
C GLU A 47 -34.58 -21.10 14.41
N GLU A 48 -35.48 -21.23 15.39
CA GLU A 48 -35.91 -20.10 16.22
C GLU A 48 -34.74 -19.51 17.03
N LEU A 49 -33.89 -20.37 17.61
CA LEU A 49 -32.69 -19.93 18.32
C LEU A 49 -31.73 -19.16 17.41
N VAL A 50 -31.49 -19.64 16.18
CA VAL A 50 -30.64 -18.95 15.19
C VAL A 50 -31.21 -17.59 14.81
N SER A 51 -32.52 -17.52 14.57
CA SER A 51 -33.22 -16.27 14.25
C SER A 51 -33.10 -15.24 15.38
N ARG A 52 -33.28 -15.68 16.63
CA ARG A 52 -33.08 -14.82 17.81
C ARG A 52 -31.63 -14.36 17.98
N LEU A 53 -30.65 -15.22 17.68
CA LEU A 53 -29.23 -14.85 17.70
C LEU A 53 -28.89 -13.79 16.64
N GLN A 54 -29.50 -13.87 15.45
CA GLN A 54 -29.34 -12.85 14.41
C GLN A 54 -29.93 -11.50 14.85
N GLN A 55 -31.14 -11.50 15.41
CA GLN A 55 -31.75 -10.29 15.98
C GLN A 55 -30.90 -9.69 17.12
N MET A 56 -30.30 -10.53 17.96
CA MET A 56 -29.42 -10.07 19.04
C MET A 56 -28.16 -9.35 18.52
N VAL A 57 -27.61 -9.82 17.39
CA VAL A 57 -26.46 -9.17 16.74
C VAL A 57 -26.83 -7.79 16.17
N GLU A 58 -28.06 -7.61 15.70
CA GLU A 58 -28.55 -6.35 15.15
C GLU A 58 -29.00 -5.35 16.24
N ASP A 59 -29.79 -5.81 17.21
CA ASP A 59 -30.48 -4.95 18.19
C ASP A 59 -29.77 -4.86 19.56
N ALA A 60 -28.74 -5.68 19.80
CA ALA A 60 -27.93 -5.71 21.04
C ALA A 60 -28.72 -5.94 22.35
N VAL A 61 -29.94 -6.50 22.28
CA VAL A 61 -30.80 -6.82 23.43
C VAL A 61 -31.34 -8.24 23.28
N ALA A 62 -31.22 -9.09 24.31
CA ALA A 62 -31.80 -10.42 24.31
C ALA A 62 -32.27 -10.89 25.69
N ALA A 63 -33.40 -11.60 25.70
CA ALA A 63 -33.90 -12.35 26.84
C ALA A 63 -33.84 -13.84 26.49
N ILE A 64 -33.05 -14.62 27.25
CA ILE A 64 -32.78 -16.03 26.98
C ILE A 64 -33.21 -16.86 28.20
N PRO A 65 -33.82 -18.04 28.02
CA PRO A 65 -34.10 -18.96 29.12
C PRO A 65 -32.81 -19.47 29.79
N ASP A 66 -32.84 -19.66 31.11
CA ASP A 66 -31.69 -20.13 31.91
C ASP A 66 -31.13 -21.51 31.50
N THR A 67 -31.87 -22.27 30.70
CA THR A 67 -31.45 -23.56 30.14
C THR A 67 -30.50 -23.46 28.95
N VAL A 68 -30.32 -22.28 28.36
CA VAL A 68 -29.52 -22.07 27.14
C VAL A 68 -28.25 -21.29 27.47
N ASP A 69 -27.11 -21.96 27.39
CA ASP A 69 -25.80 -21.31 27.54
C ASP A 69 -25.41 -20.57 26.26
N LEU A 70 -25.25 -19.26 26.38
CA LEU A 70 -24.72 -18.40 25.33
C LEU A 70 -23.29 -17.96 25.65
N THR A 71 -22.37 -18.25 24.73
CA THR A 71 -20.99 -17.80 24.83
C THR A 71 -20.63 -16.95 23.62
N LEU A 72 -20.28 -15.69 23.87
CA LEU A 72 -19.68 -14.81 22.87
C LEU A 72 -18.21 -15.16 22.75
N LEU A 73 -17.80 -15.71 21.59
CA LEU A 73 -16.40 -15.98 21.32
C LEU A 73 -15.73 -14.70 20.84
N GLU A 74 -15.10 -13.97 21.77
CA GLU A 74 -14.25 -12.83 21.44
C GLU A 74 -12.89 -13.29 20.93
N ALA A 75 -12.55 -12.92 19.70
CA ALA A 75 -11.21 -13.08 19.18
C ALA A 75 -10.31 -11.99 19.77
N LYS A 76 -9.58 -12.29 20.85
CA LYS A 76 -8.55 -11.39 21.39
C LYS A 76 -7.35 -11.36 20.45
N ALA A 77 -7.25 -10.31 19.64
CA ALA A 77 -6.04 -10.00 18.88
C ALA A 77 -5.08 -9.19 19.76
N THR A 78 -4.09 -9.85 20.36
CA THR A 78 -3.00 -9.19 21.08
C THR A 78 -1.83 -8.91 20.14
N GLY A 79 -1.51 -7.64 19.89
CA GLY A 79 -0.37 -7.20 19.07
C GLY A 79 -0.74 -6.65 17.69
N GLU A 80 0.27 -6.44 16.83
CA GLU A 80 0.07 -6.00 15.45
C GLU A 80 -0.70 -7.05 14.64
N LEU A 81 -1.74 -6.59 13.93
CA LEU A 81 -2.59 -7.43 13.11
C LEU A 81 -1.79 -8.00 11.92
N PRO A 82 -1.74 -9.33 11.71
CA PRO A 82 -1.02 -9.93 10.60
C PRO A 82 -1.46 -9.39 9.23
N GLN A 83 -2.75 -9.09 9.07
CA GLN A 83 -3.33 -8.53 7.85
C GLN A 83 -2.82 -7.11 7.59
N GLU A 84 -2.79 -6.26 8.63
CA GLU A 84 -2.27 -4.90 8.54
C GLU A 84 -0.76 -4.90 8.27
N ARG A 85 -0.01 -5.77 8.96
CA ARG A 85 1.43 -5.95 8.76
C ARG A 85 1.76 -6.38 7.34
N LEU A 86 0.97 -7.27 6.74
CA LEU A 86 1.12 -7.67 5.35
C LEU A 86 0.93 -6.47 4.41
N ILE A 87 -0.14 -5.69 4.59
CA ILE A 87 -0.42 -4.50 3.78
C ILE A 87 0.72 -3.50 3.88
N ASN A 88 1.22 -3.24 5.09
CA ASN A 88 2.31 -2.30 5.35
C ASN A 88 3.64 -2.77 4.75
N LEU A 89 3.94 -4.08 4.82
CA LEU A 89 5.12 -4.66 4.18
C LEU A 89 5.05 -4.51 2.67
N CYS A 90 3.90 -4.83 2.04
CA CYS A 90 3.72 -4.66 0.60
C CYS A 90 3.84 -3.19 0.17
N ASN A 91 3.25 -2.25 0.92
CA ASN A 91 3.40 -0.81 0.68
C ASN A 91 4.87 -0.39 0.74
N ARG A 92 5.60 -0.89 1.71
CA ARG A 92 7.03 -0.59 1.88
C ARG A 92 7.86 -1.09 0.71
N GLU A 93 7.66 -2.34 0.30
CA GLU A 93 8.40 -2.91 -0.83
C GLU A 93 8.09 -2.19 -2.16
N MET A 94 6.84 -1.77 -2.39
CA MET A 94 6.51 -0.93 -3.56
C MET A 94 7.20 0.44 -3.52
N SER A 95 7.18 1.13 -2.37
CA SER A 95 7.85 2.42 -2.21
C SER A 95 9.36 2.32 -2.44
N LYS A 96 10.00 1.24 -1.97
CA LYS A 96 11.41 0.93 -2.23
C LYS A 96 11.68 0.69 -3.71
N ALA A 97 10.84 -0.11 -4.37
CA ALA A 97 11.00 -0.40 -5.79
C ALA A 97 10.89 0.84 -6.68
N ILE A 98 9.98 1.77 -6.35
CA ILE A 98 9.76 2.99 -7.13
C ILE A 98 10.84 4.05 -6.81
N THR A 99 11.14 4.24 -5.53
CA THR A 99 11.99 5.37 -5.08
C THR A 99 13.47 4.99 -5.03
N SER A 100 13.80 3.70 -5.10
CA SER A 100 15.16 3.16 -4.90
C SER A 100 15.80 3.58 -3.55
N GLN A 101 14.96 3.83 -2.53
CA GLN A 101 15.37 4.24 -1.19
C GLN A 101 14.81 3.28 -0.14
N THR A 102 15.64 2.87 0.81
CA THR A 102 15.32 1.79 1.75
C THR A 102 14.88 2.25 3.14
N LEU A 103 15.36 3.40 3.63
CA LEU A 103 15.21 3.78 5.05
C LEU A 103 14.02 4.70 5.35
N THR A 104 13.61 5.61 4.46
CA THR A 104 12.47 6.54 4.71
C THR A 104 11.15 5.80 4.93
N THR A 105 11.05 4.57 4.45
CA THR A 105 9.88 3.69 4.64
C THR A 105 10.05 2.71 5.82
N GLU A 106 11.21 2.68 6.48
CA GLU A 106 11.52 1.81 7.63
C GLU A 106 11.66 2.56 8.96
N ILE A 107 11.87 3.87 8.94
CA ILE A 107 11.89 4.68 10.17
C ILE A 107 10.44 4.89 10.64
N VAL A 108 9.97 3.95 11.44
CA VAL A 108 8.72 4.07 12.21
C VAL A 108 8.99 4.78 13.56
N ASP A 109 10.23 4.75 14.05
CA ASP A 109 10.62 5.34 15.33
C ASP A 109 12.07 5.87 15.31
N GLY A 110 12.27 7.18 15.49
CA GLY A 110 13.58 7.81 15.71
C GLY A 110 14.48 8.03 14.48
N GLY A 111 14.31 9.15 13.78
CA GLY A 111 15.14 9.54 12.63
C GLY A 111 16.48 10.18 12.99
N SER A 112 17.59 9.54 12.61
CA SER A 112 18.93 10.17 12.63
C SER A 112 19.09 11.16 11.48
N ARG A 113 19.50 12.41 11.77
CA ARG A 113 19.76 13.45 10.74
C ARG A 113 20.72 12.99 9.64
N ALA A 114 21.64 12.10 9.95
CA ALA A 114 22.60 11.55 9.00
C ALA A 114 21.91 10.71 7.91
N ALA A 115 20.87 9.95 8.27
CA ALA A 115 20.09 9.19 7.30
C ALA A 115 19.39 10.11 6.31
N ALA A 116 18.71 11.16 6.81
CA ALA A 116 17.97 12.10 5.96
C ALA A 116 18.85 12.74 4.86
N GLN A 117 20.10 13.10 5.18
CA GLN A 117 21.03 13.68 4.20
C GLN A 117 21.46 12.68 3.11
N THR A 118 21.64 11.40 3.44
CA THR A 118 21.96 10.37 2.44
C THR A 118 20.78 10.11 1.49
N HIS A 119 19.53 10.29 1.95
CA HIS A 119 18.33 10.19 1.12
C HIS A 119 18.16 11.32 0.12
N GLU A 120 18.43 12.56 0.55
CA GLU A 120 18.34 13.71 -0.35
C GLU A 120 19.27 13.54 -1.57
N LYS A 121 20.47 12.98 -1.34
CA LYS A 121 21.43 12.68 -2.41
C LYS A 121 20.88 11.64 -3.41
N LYS A 122 20.34 10.52 -2.92
CA LYS A 122 19.77 9.46 -3.79
C LYS A 122 18.53 9.92 -4.56
N SER A 123 17.66 10.73 -3.93
CA SER A 123 16.52 11.36 -4.62
C SER A 123 16.99 12.23 -5.78
N GLY A 124 18.06 13.00 -5.56
CA GLY A 124 18.69 13.81 -6.60
C GLY A 124 19.22 12.97 -7.77
N GLU A 125 19.79 11.79 -7.52
CA GLU A 125 20.28 10.89 -8.57
C GLU A 125 19.15 10.33 -9.45
N ASN A 126 18.05 9.88 -8.86
CA ASN A 126 16.90 9.37 -9.62
C ASN A 126 16.29 10.48 -10.51
N GLN A 127 16.12 11.67 -9.94
CA GLN A 127 15.67 12.85 -10.69
C GLN A 127 16.64 13.23 -11.83
N LYS A 128 17.94 13.02 -11.64
CA LYS A 128 18.94 13.28 -12.67
C LYS A 128 18.85 12.27 -13.81
N ALA A 129 18.63 11.00 -13.49
CA ALA A 129 18.41 9.95 -14.48
C ALA A 129 17.16 10.24 -15.33
N ASP A 130 16.05 10.60 -14.69
CA ASP A 130 14.81 10.99 -15.39
C ASP A 130 15.01 12.20 -16.30
N ARG A 131 15.72 13.22 -15.81
CA ARG A 131 16.10 14.39 -16.62
C ARG A 131 16.99 14.00 -17.81
N SER A 132 17.94 13.09 -17.63
CA SER A 132 18.79 12.63 -18.73
C SER A 132 17.95 11.96 -19.82
N LEU A 133 17.05 11.05 -19.44
CA LEU A 133 16.17 10.34 -20.36
C LEU A 133 15.34 11.32 -21.23
N ILE A 134 14.73 12.33 -20.60
CA ILE A 134 13.96 13.36 -21.31
C ILE A 134 14.88 14.16 -22.24
N SER A 135 16.07 14.52 -21.76
CA SER A 135 17.03 15.30 -22.54
C SER A 135 17.49 14.56 -23.79
N ASP A 136 17.78 13.27 -23.67
CA ASP A 136 18.19 12.42 -24.77
C ASP A 136 17.06 12.28 -25.79
N THR A 137 15.81 12.12 -25.33
CA THR A 137 14.63 12.07 -26.19
C THR A 137 14.44 13.37 -27.00
N TYR A 138 14.60 14.53 -26.37
CA TYR A 138 14.54 15.82 -27.08
C TYR A 138 15.68 15.97 -28.09
N ASN A 139 16.90 15.59 -27.72
CA ASN A 139 18.06 15.69 -28.60
C ASN A 139 17.92 14.79 -29.85
N GLU A 140 17.35 13.60 -29.68
CA GLU A 140 17.02 12.70 -30.79
C GLU A 140 15.96 13.32 -31.71
N LEU A 141 14.89 13.90 -31.13
CA LEU A 141 13.86 14.58 -31.90
C LEU A 141 14.43 15.79 -32.68
N PHE A 142 15.28 16.60 -32.05
CA PHE A 142 15.94 17.73 -32.70
C PHE A 142 16.87 17.31 -33.83
N ALA A 143 17.59 16.19 -33.66
CA ALA A 143 18.39 15.61 -34.73
C ALA A 143 17.51 15.20 -35.93
N TRP A 144 16.38 14.55 -35.68
CA TRP A 144 15.45 14.15 -36.75
C TRP A 144 14.83 15.34 -37.47
N ILE A 145 14.36 16.35 -36.72
CA ILE A 145 13.80 17.58 -37.29
C ILE A 145 14.84 18.30 -38.15
N THR A 146 16.08 18.41 -37.66
CA THR A 146 17.16 19.09 -38.39
C THR A 146 17.48 18.36 -39.69
N LYS A 147 17.59 17.02 -39.64
CA LYS A 147 17.87 16.17 -40.80
C LYS A 147 16.80 16.26 -41.89
N VAL A 148 15.52 16.42 -41.51
CA VAL A 148 14.41 16.52 -42.47
C VAL A 148 14.33 17.90 -43.12
N ASN A 149 14.57 18.97 -42.36
CA ASN A 149 14.35 20.34 -42.85
C ASN A 149 15.58 20.97 -43.51
N PHE A 150 16.79 20.53 -43.14
CA PHE A 150 18.04 21.12 -43.64
C PHE A 150 18.84 20.06 -44.40
N PRO A 151 18.79 20.05 -45.74
CA PRO A 151 19.65 19.19 -46.55
C PRO A 151 21.10 19.72 -46.49
N GLY A 152 21.88 19.22 -45.53
CA GLY A 152 23.28 19.59 -45.31
C GLY A 152 23.80 19.10 -43.94
N ASP A 153 25.08 19.33 -43.64
CA ASP A 153 25.70 18.96 -42.36
C ASP A 153 25.47 20.06 -41.30
N VAL A 154 24.19 20.37 -41.05
CA VAL A 154 23.79 21.35 -40.03
C VAL A 154 23.68 20.64 -38.68
N ALA A 155 24.48 21.09 -37.71
CA ALA A 155 24.44 20.54 -36.37
C ALA A 155 23.08 20.82 -35.68
N PRO A 156 22.43 19.80 -35.10
CA PRO A 156 21.16 19.99 -34.42
C PRO A 156 21.33 20.75 -33.08
N PRO A 157 20.31 21.51 -32.64
CA PRO A 157 20.32 22.13 -31.33
C PRO A 157 20.32 21.06 -30.23
N THR A 158 20.89 21.40 -29.08
CA THR A 158 20.93 20.51 -27.90
C THR A 158 20.10 21.07 -26.76
N TYR A 159 19.29 20.20 -26.17
CA TYR A 159 18.61 20.40 -24.91
C TYR A 159 19.46 19.83 -23.77
N SER A 160 19.53 20.57 -22.66
CA SER A 160 20.15 20.09 -21.44
C SER A 160 19.51 20.73 -20.21
N TYR A 161 19.43 19.97 -19.12
CA TYR A 161 19.00 20.50 -17.82
C TYR A 161 20.17 21.15 -17.10
N VAL A 162 19.99 22.41 -16.69
CA VAL A 162 20.95 23.13 -15.85
C VAL A 162 20.42 23.19 -14.42
N ASP A 163 21.16 22.63 -13.47
CA ASP A 163 20.79 22.75 -12.05
C ASP A 163 20.93 24.20 -11.59
N LYS A 164 19.86 24.76 -10.99
CA LYS A 164 19.80 26.14 -10.49
C LYS A 164 20.96 26.51 -9.55
N LYS A 165 21.45 25.56 -8.74
CA LYS A 165 22.61 25.76 -7.85
C LYS A 165 23.90 26.06 -8.63
N ARG A 166 24.06 25.45 -9.81
CA ARG A 166 25.23 25.63 -10.69
C ARG A 166 25.15 26.96 -11.45
N THR A 167 23.95 27.41 -11.80
CA THR A 167 23.71 28.68 -12.49
C THR A 167 24.04 29.91 -11.62
N GLN A 168 23.84 29.83 -10.30
CA GLN A 168 24.19 30.93 -9.38
C GLN A 168 25.71 31.06 -9.15
N LEU A 169 26.46 29.97 -9.28
CA LEU A 169 27.93 29.96 -9.21
C LEU A 169 28.59 30.48 -10.49
N GLN A 170 27.93 30.35 -11.65
CA GLN A 170 28.41 30.90 -12.93
C GLN A 170 28.01 32.36 -13.16
N ARG A 171 27.08 32.90 -12.36
CA ARG A 171 26.64 34.30 -12.40
C ARG A 171 27.30 35.19 -11.34
N ARG A 172 28.19 34.64 -10.52
CA ARG A 172 29.06 35.35 -9.59
C ARG A 172 30.48 35.32 -10.12
#